data_AF-A0A800F581-F1
#
_entry.id   AF-A0A800F581-F1
#
_cell.length_a   1.000
_cell.length_b   1.000
_cell.length_c   1.000
_cell.angle_alpha   90.00
_cell.angle_beta   90.00
_cell.angle_gamma   90.00
#
_symmetry.space_group_name_H-M   'P 1'
#
loop_
_entity.id
_entity.type
_entity.pdbx_description
1 polymer ?
#
loop_
_entity_poly.entity_id
_entity_poly.type
_entity_poly.pdbx_seq_one_letter_code
_entity_poly.pdbx_strand_id
1 'polypeptide(L)'
;MRNTACGIPGILALVVATACRGPVAPTTLELLQGDWTWIESSGGITGGNRTPESTGETMSIRFVGPDSVEVTRDGVLTGATTYRL
;
A
#
# COMPACT_ATOMS: atom_id res chain seq x y z
N MET A 1 -14.67 -2.99 17.60
CA MET A 1 -14.42 -3.48 18.97
C MET A 1 -14.60 -4.99 19.01
N ARG A 2 -13.50 -5.75 18.94
CA ARG A 2 -13.46 -7.13 19.43
C ARG A 2 -12.01 -7.44 19.79
N ASN A 3 -11.69 -7.20 21.06
CA ASN A 3 -10.43 -7.61 21.65
C ASN A 3 -10.46 -9.13 21.75
N THR A 4 -9.49 -9.82 21.15
CA THR A 4 -9.31 -11.26 21.39
C THR A 4 -7.98 -11.42 22.12
N ALA A 5 -8.05 -11.35 23.44
CA ALA A 5 -6.96 -11.74 24.32
C ALA A 5 -6.74 -13.26 24.15
N CYS A 6 -5.54 -13.66 23.76
CA CYS A 6 -5.13 -15.06 23.71
C CYS A 6 -4.78 -15.50 25.15
N GLY A 7 -5.78 -15.94 25.91
CA GLY A 7 -5.57 -16.56 27.22
C GLY A 7 -5.01 -17.96 27.05
N ILE A 8 -3.80 -18.20 27.56
CA ILE A 8 -3.12 -19.49 27.51
C ILE A 8 -2.94 -19.99 28.94
N PRO A 9 -3.61 -21.07 29.35
CA PRO A 9 -3.03 -21.98 30.33
C PRO A 9 -2.86 -23.36 29.71
N GLY A 10 -1.69 -23.97 29.95
CA GLY A 10 -1.51 -25.41 29.80
C GLY A 10 -0.76 -25.85 28.54
N ILE A 11 0.57 -25.90 28.68
CA ILE A 11 1.46 -26.99 28.27
C ILE A 11 0.95 -27.88 27.12
N LEU A 12 1.41 -27.57 25.91
CA LEU A 12 2.04 -28.55 25.01
C LEU A 12 2.88 -27.75 24.02
N ALA A 13 4.20 -27.90 24.09
CA ALA A 13 5.15 -27.27 23.18
C ALA A 13 5.04 -27.91 21.79
N LEU A 14 3.95 -27.61 21.08
CA LEU A 14 3.83 -27.83 19.65
C LEU A 14 4.35 -26.55 18.99
N VAL A 15 5.59 -26.58 18.52
CA VAL A 15 6.14 -25.54 17.65
C VAL A 15 5.36 -25.60 16.35
N VAL A 16 4.20 -24.95 16.33
CA VAL A 16 3.47 -24.68 15.10
C VAL A 16 4.30 -23.63 14.38
N ALA A 17 5.08 -24.07 13.40
CA ALA A 17 5.66 -23.19 12.39
C ALA A 17 4.49 -22.48 11.70
N THR A 18 4.08 -21.35 12.26
CA THR A 18 3.16 -20.42 11.64
C THR A 18 3.93 -19.78 10.50
N ALA A 19 3.97 -20.49 9.36
CA ALA A 19 4.33 -19.87 8.10
C ALA A 19 3.37 -18.70 7.92
N CYS A 20 3.84 -17.48 8.16
CA CYS A 20 3.16 -16.26 7.74
C CYS A 20 2.94 -16.40 6.23
N ARG A 21 1.74 -16.83 5.84
CA ARG A 21 1.29 -16.63 4.47
C ARG A 21 1.06 -15.13 4.34
N GLY A 22 2.10 -14.41 3.94
CA GLY A 22 1.94 -13.05 3.47
C GLY A 22 0.93 -13.06 2.31
N PRO A 23 0.10 -12.02 2.16
CA PRO A 23 -0.75 -11.91 0.98
C PRO A 23 0.14 -12.03 -0.27
N VAL A 24 -0.14 -13.03 -1.09
CA VAL A 24 0.51 -13.21 -2.39
C VAL A 24 -0.09 -12.14 -3.29
N ALA A 25 0.72 -11.16 -3.69
CA ALA A 25 0.30 -10.20 -4.68
C ALA A 25 -0.10 -10.94 -5.98
N PRO A 26 -1.25 -10.66 -6.59
CA PRO A 26 -1.64 -11.29 -7.84
C PRO A 26 -0.56 -11.04 -8.90
N THR A 27 -0.07 -12.12 -9.51
CA THR A 27 0.96 -12.12 -10.57
C THR A 27 0.37 -11.92 -11.97
N THR A 28 -0.91 -11.57 -12.08
CA THR A 28 -1.43 -11.05 -13.34
C THR A 28 -0.77 -9.71 -13.59
N LEU A 29 0.16 -9.75 -14.55
CA LEU A 29 0.85 -8.66 -15.21
C LEU A 29 -0.18 -7.74 -15.92
N GLU A 30 -1.17 -7.23 -15.19
CA GLU A 30 -1.93 -6.07 -15.64
C GLU A 30 -0.90 -4.96 -15.78
N LEU A 31 -0.64 -4.58 -17.04
CA LEU A 31 0.22 -3.47 -17.38
C LEU A 31 -0.14 -2.30 -16.47
N LEU A 32 0.86 -1.75 -15.77
CA LEU A 32 0.71 -0.50 -15.05
C LEU A 32 0.31 0.57 -16.06
N GLN A 33 -0.98 0.89 -16.10
CA GLN A 33 -1.58 1.73 -17.14
C GLN A 33 -2.71 2.58 -16.55
N GLY A 34 -3.02 3.67 -17.24
CA GLY A 34 -4.11 4.57 -16.90
C GLY A 34 -3.77 5.55 -15.77
N ASP A 35 -4.84 6.08 -15.17
CA ASP A 35 -4.80 7.08 -14.10
C ASP A 35 -5.22 6.45 -12.78
N TRP A 36 -4.33 6.51 -11.79
CA TRP A 36 -4.54 5.93 -10.48
C TRP A 36 -4.80 7.05 -9.48
N THR A 37 -5.90 6.96 -8.76
CA THR A 37 -6.24 7.91 -7.70
C THR A 37 -5.73 7.38 -6.37
N TRP A 38 -5.05 8.23 -5.60
CA TRP A 38 -4.58 7.88 -4.28
C TRP A 38 -5.75 7.69 -3.31
N ILE A 39 -5.77 6.53 -2.63
CA ILE A 39 -6.77 6.18 -1.61
C ILE A 39 -6.18 6.32 -0.21
N GLU A 40 -4.97 5.79 -0.02
CA GLU A 40 -4.32 5.71 1.28
C GLU A 40 -2.81 5.50 1.10
N SER A 41 -2.02 5.99 2.06
CA SER A 41 -0.62 5.61 2.22
C SER A 41 -0.29 5.47 3.70
N SER A 42 0.44 4.44 4.06
CA SER A 42 1.00 4.27 5.39
C SER A 42 2.52 4.48 5.38
N GLY A 43 3.07 5.07 6.43
CA GLY A 43 4.50 5.29 6.57
C GLY A 43 4.91 6.50 7.40
N GLY A 44 6.08 7.04 7.09
CA GLY A 44 6.73 8.08 7.89
C GLY A 44 7.39 7.52 9.15
N ILE A 45 8.25 8.33 9.78
CA ILE A 45 9.03 7.91 10.96
C ILE A 45 8.13 7.51 12.15
N THR A 46 6.90 8.01 12.19
CA THR A 46 5.91 7.73 13.23
C THR A 46 4.91 6.63 12.85
N GLY A 47 5.00 6.05 11.64
CA GLY A 47 4.07 4.99 11.19
C GLY A 47 2.63 5.47 11.00
N GLY A 48 2.44 6.69 10.48
CA GLY A 48 1.13 7.28 10.28
C GLY A 48 0.42 6.74 9.05
N ASN A 49 -0.90 6.90 9.03
CA ASN A 49 -1.74 6.60 7.88
C ASN A 49 -2.35 7.89 7.34
N ARG A 50 -2.24 8.11 6.03
CA ARG A 50 -2.72 9.31 5.33
C ARG A 50 -3.74 8.90 4.29
N THR A 51 -4.85 9.62 4.25
CA THR A 51 -5.91 9.51 3.24
C THR A 51 -6.27 10.91 2.75
N PRO A 52 -7.02 11.04 1.65
CA PRO A 52 -7.56 12.33 1.23
C PRO A 52 -8.36 13.02 2.35
N GLU A 53 -9.15 12.28 3.11
CA GLU A 53 -9.98 12.84 4.19
C GLU A 53 -9.15 13.34 5.37
N SER A 54 -8.07 12.65 5.73
CA SER A 54 -7.24 13.03 6.88
C SER A 54 -6.26 14.16 6.58
N THR A 55 -5.93 14.37 5.31
CA THR A 55 -4.93 15.37 4.87
C THR A 55 -5.55 16.56 4.14
N GLY A 56 -6.72 16.40 3.54
CA GLY A 56 -7.30 17.37 2.61
C GLY A 56 -6.59 17.41 1.25
N GLU A 57 -5.62 16.52 1.01
CA GLU A 57 -4.83 16.46 -0.23
C GLU A 57 -5.45 15.45 -1.20
N THR A 58 -5.37 15.74 -2.49
CA THR A 58 -5.65 14.80 -3.57
C THR A 58 -4.37 14.46 -4.30
N MET A 59 -4.19 13.19 -4.66
CA MET A 59 -3.02 12.76 -5.44
C MET A 59 -3.43 11.78 -6.51
N SER A 60 -2.74 11.85 -7.65
CA SER A 60 -2.88 10.88 -8.72
C SER A 60 -1.53 10.50 -9.31
N ILE A 61 -1.48 9.28 -9.83
CA ILE A 61 -0.35 8.71 -10.57
C ILE A 61 -0.86 8.41 -11.96
N ARG A 62 -0.21 8.94 -13.00
CA ARG A 62 -0.57 8.70 -14.39
C ARG A 62 0.57 8.01 -15.11
N PHE A 63 0.29 6.85 -15.72
CA PHE A 63 1.24 6.16 -16.58
C PHE A 63 1.25 6.78 -17.96
N VAL A 64 2.40 7.32 -18.37
CA VAL A 64 2.61 7.98 -19.66
C VAL A 64 3.44 7.04 -20.53
N GLY A 65 2.76 6.13 -21.20
CA GLY A 65 3.42 5.10 -22.01
C GLY A 65 4.02 3.97 -21.16
N PRO A 66 5.03 3.23 -21.68
CA PRO A 66 5.48 1.97 -21.08
C PRO A 66 6.50 2.13 -19.94
N ASP A 67 7.12 3.29 -19.79
CA ASP A 67 8.29 3.49 -18.93
C ASP A 67 8.30 4.83 -18.18
N SER A 68 7.22 5.62 -18.26
CA SER A 68 7.14 6.93 -17.59
C SER A 68 5.87 7.07 -16.76
N VAL A 69 6.00 7.81 -15.66
CA VAL A 69 4.91 8.10 -14.74
C VAL A 69 4.99 9.54 -14.25
N GLU A 70 3.82 10.16 -14.14
CA GLU A 70 3.63 11.50 -13.58
C GLU A 70 2.83 11.42 -12.28
N VAL A 71 3.19 12.27 -11.31
CA VAL A 71 2.51 12.37 -10.01
C VAL A 71 1.97 13.78 -9.85
N THR A 72 0.66 13.89 -9.68
CA THR A 72 -0.02 15.15 -9.43
C THR A 72 -0.49 15.19 -7.99
N ARG A 73 -0.38 16.36 -7.33
CA ARG A 73 -0.94 16.64 -6.02
C ARG A 73 -1.73 17.94 -6.10
N ASP A 74 -3.00 17.90 -5.68
CA ASP A 74 -3.90 19.06 -5.68
C ASP A 74 -3.96 19.78 -7.04
N GLY A 75 -3.96 18.98 -8.12
CA GLY A 75 -3.97 19.47 -9.50
C GLY A 75 -2.62 19.97 -10.03
N VAL A 76 -1.56 19.95 -9.22
CA VAL A 76 -0.21 20.40 -9.61
C VAL A 76 0.72 19.21 -9.83
N LEU A 77 1.44 19.18 -10.95
CA LEU A 77 2.49 18.18 -11.20
C LEU A 77 3.61 18.34 -10.14
N THR A 78 3.82 17.31 -9.33
CA THR A 78 4.82 17.31 -8.24
C THR A 78 5.96 16.33 -8.47
N GLY A 79 5.81 15.39 -9.39
CA GLY A 79 6.87 14.47 -9.77
C GLY A 79 6.66 13.89 -11.16
N ALA A 80 7.77 13.57 -11.82
CA ALA A 80 7.79 12.77 -13.03
C ALA A 80 9.03 11.88 -12.95
N THR A 81 8.88 10.59 -13.26
CA THR A 81 9.99 9.63 -13.23
C THR A 81 9.79 8.54 -14.27
N THR A 82 10.84 7.77 -14.50
CA THR A 82 10.81 6.57 -15.32
C THR A 82 10.78 5.31 -14.47
N TYR A 83 10.22 4.23 -14.99
CA TYR A 83 10.19 2.91 -14.35
C TYR A 83 10.49 1.79 -15.35
N ARG A 84 10.86 0.63 -14.82
CA ARG A 84 11.03 -0.61 -15.57
C ARG A 84 10.42 -1.76 -14.76
N LEU A 85 9.69 -2.64 -15.45
CA LEU A 85 9.18 -3.90 -14.88
C LEU A 85 10.30 -4.93 -14.72
#